data_AF-A0A7K2QG20-F1
#
_entry.id   AF-A0A7K2QG20-F1
#
_cell.length_a   1.000
_cell.length_b   1.000
_cell.length_c   1.000
_cell.angle_alpha   90.00
_cell.angle_beta   90.00
_cell.angle_gamma   90.00
#
_symmetry.space_group_name_H-M   'P 1'
#
loop_
_entity.id
_entity.type
_entity.pdbx_description
1 polymer ?
#
loop_
_entity_poly.entity_id
_entity_poly.type
_entity_poly.pdbx_seq_one_letter_code
_entity_poly.pdbx_strand_id
1 'polypeptide(L)'
;MAPLALLVRETHDEMDRLRGRLEALVPAYEAGTAHLERNGSGRAVLELVTDLGAVRGLIAELVAGCGRELLASQPGGARPVETLEEAIGRDESLLGRGVRMRTLYQHTARYSRPTAAYVERVTALGAQVRTLGDGLMRMLVFDGRTGVMSVPDRAGAALVVREPAVVHFMASAFERAWVAAEPFPTTVGPEAARSLSDELRQLIVRLLAEGLEDKVIARRLGMSERTCQRHIAEIMRAVGAKSRFQAGYLLSPAAPPADAGGAGS
;
A
#
# COMPACT_ATOMS: atom_id res chain seq x y z
N MET A 1 -8.06 0.29 31.66
CA MET A 1 -8.58 1.43 30.86
C MET A 1 -7.52 2.47 30.45
N ALA A 2 -6.21 2.22 30.64
CA ALA A 2 -5.11 3.14 30.26
C ALA A 2 -4.22 2.81 29.02
N PRO A 3 -4.23 1.61 28.38
CA PRO A 3 -3.27 1.31 27.32
C PRO A 3 -3.50 2.06 26.00
N LEU A 4 -4.76 2.33 25.64
CA LEU A 4 -5.12 2.89 24.35
C LEU A 4 -4.83 4.40 24.26
N ALA A 5 -5.01 5.13 25.37
CA ALA A 5 -4.60 6.52 25.48
C ALA A 5 -3.07 6.69 25.41
N LEU A 6 -2.32 5.71 25.93
CA LEU A 6 -0.86 5.69 25.87
C LEU A 6 -0.37 5.44 24.44
N LEU A 7 -0.96 4.47 23.73
CA LEU A 7 -0.64 4.19 22.33
C LEU A 7 -0.99 5.35 21.39
N VAL A 8 -2.16 5.98 21.59
CA VAL A 8 -2.55 7.17 20.83
C VAL A 8 -1.56 8.30 21.06
N ARG A 9 -1.15 8.53 22.32
CA ARG A 9 -0.16 9.56 22.66
C ARG A 9 1.21 9.26 22.06
N GLU A 10 1.66 8.01 22.13
CA GLU A 10 2.94 7.58 21.57
C GLU A 10 2.97 7.73 20.04
N THR A 11 1.86 7.41 19.36
CA THR A 11 1.70 7.61 17.91
C THR A 11 1.69 9.10 17.56
N HIS A 12 1.00 9.94 18.36
CA HIS A 12 1.01 11.40 18.15
C HIS A 12 2.40 11.99 18.38
N ASP A 13 3.10 11.55 19.43
CA ASP A 13 4.46 11.98 19.74
C ASP A 13 5.43 11.57 18.63
N GLU A 14 5.26 10.38 18.03
CA GLU A 14 6.05 9.93 16.89
C GLU A 14 5.75 10.75 15.62
N MET A 15 4.48 11.02 15.34
CA MET A 15 4.07 11.89 14.22
C MET A 15 4.58 13.32 14.39
N ASP A 16 4.53 13.88 15.60
CA ASP A 16 5.05 15.22 15.89
C ASP A 16 6.58 15.28 15.80
N ARG A 17 7.28 14.21 16.20
CA ARG A 17 8.73 14.10 15.96
C ARG A 17 9.06 13.99 14.48
N LEU A 18 8.28 13.22 13.71
CA LEU A 18 8.47 13.09 12.28
C LEU A 18 8.23 14.42 11.56
N ARG A 19 7.17 15.14 11.97
CA ARG A 19 6.82 16.48 11.50
C ARG A 19 7.89 17.49 11.84
N GLY A 20 8.35 17.56 13.09
CA GLY A 20 9.43 18.48 13.50
C GLY A 20 10.74 18.22 12.76
N ARG A 21 11.06 16.94 12.45
CA ARG A 21 12.22 16.58 11.61
C ARG A 21 12.04 17.01 10.16
N LEU A 22 10.82 16.93 9.60
CA LEU A 22 10.52 17.42 8.26
C LEU A 22 10.55 18.96 8.19
N GLU A 23 9.99 19.64 9.20
CA GLU A 23 9.99 21.10 9.32
C GLU A 23 11.41 21.64 9.46
N ALA A 24 12.29 20.96 10.20
CA ALA A 24 13.71 21.31 10.29
C ALA A 24 14.47 21.16 8.95
N LEU A 25 13.94 20.40 8.00
CA LEU A 25 14.51 20.25 6.65
C LEU A 25 14.03 21.34 5.69
N VAL A 26 12.95 22.08 6.00
CA VAL A 26 12.40 23.11 5.11
C VAL A 26 13.40 24.25 4.85
N PRO A 27 14.06 24.86 5.86
CA PRO A 27 15.03 25.92 5.61
C PRO A 27 16.29 25.43 4.88
N ALA A 28 16.72 24.19 5.15
CA ALA A 28 17.84 23.57 4.45
C ALA A 28 17.51 23.26 2.98
N TYR A 29 16.25 22.88 2.71
CA TYR A 29 15.72 22.67 1.37
C TYR A 29 15.63 23.99 0.59
N GLU A 30 15.06 25.05 1.17
CA GLU A 30 14.96 26.37 0.55
C GLU A 30 16.34 27.00 0.27
N ALA A 31 17.31 26.79 1.15
CA ALA A 31 18.69 27.20 0.93
C ALA A 31 19.37 26.40 -0.20
N GLY A 32 19.05 25.10 -0.31
CA GLY A 32 19.57 24.21 -1.35
C GLY A 32 18.99 24.47 -2.73
N THR A 33 17.68 24.71 -2.85
CA THR A 33 17.02 25.07 -4.12
C THR A 33 17.54 26.41 -4.64
N ALA A 34 17.71 27.41 -3.77
CA ALA A 34 18.28 28.70 -4.13
C ALA A 34 19.76 28.60 -4.57
N HIS A 35 20.48 27.53 -4.19
CA HIS A 35 21.86 27.27 -4.62
C HIS A 35 21.91 26.54 -5.99
N LEU A 36 20.97 25.63 -6.23
CA LEU A 36 20.86 24.86 -7.47
C LEU A 36 20.35 25.69 -8.66
N GLU A 37 19.40 26.59 -8.41
CA GLU A 37 18.90 27.55 -9.42
C GLU A 37 20.01 28.48 -9.94
N ARG A 38 21.02 28.77 -9.10
CA ARG A 38 22.16 29.63 -9.47
C ARG A 38 23.23 28.93 -10.31
N ASN A 39 23.30 27.60 -10.30
CA ASN A 39 24.38 26.83 -10.95
C ASN A 39 23.99 26.19 -12.30
N GLY A 40 22.79 26.48 -12.82
CA GLY A 40 22.47 26.53 -14.27
C GLY A 40 22.72 25.30 -15.16
N SER A 41 23.04 24.10 -14.64
CA SER A 41 23.44 22.97 -15.49
C SER A 41 23.02 21.57 -14.99
N GLY A 42 22.30 21.46 -13.87
CA GLY A 42 21.82 20.19 -13.33
C GLY A 42 20.31 19.99 -13.52
N ARG A 43 19.87 18.75 -13.79
CA ARG A 43 18.45 18.38 -13.64
C ARG A 43 17.98 18.79 -12.24
N ALA A 44 16.76 19.33 -12.14
CA ALA A 44 16.18 19.74 -10.86
C ALA A 44 16.25 18.59 -9.85
N VAL A 45 16.72 18.90 -8.65
CA VAL A 45 16.94 17.93 -7.57
C VAL A 45 15.61 17.39 -7.04
N LEU A 46 14.56 18.23 -7.05
CA LEU A 46 13.16 17.83 -6.93
C LEU A 46 12.40 18.34 -8.15
N GLU A 47 11.63 17.47 -8.79
CA GLU A 47 10.86 17.80 -10.00
C GLU A 47 9.41 17.30 -9.83
N LEU A 48 8.45 18.22 -9.91
CA LEU A 48 7.03 17.88 -9.88
C LEU A 48 6.54 17.64 -11.30
N VAL A 49 6.14 16.40 -11.59
CA VAL A 49 5.49 16.01 -12.85
C VAL A 49 3.99 15.93 -12.60
N THR A 50 3.19 16.72 -13.31
CA THR A 50 1.74 16.85 -13.06
C THR A 50 0.87 16.04 -14.01
N ASP A 51 1.42 15.56 -15.12
CA ASP A 51 0.69 14.78 -16.12
C ASP A 51 0.90 13.26 -15.93
N LEU A 52 -0.20 12.50 -15.93
CA LEU A 52 -0.15 11.05 -15.71
C LEU A 52 0.62 10.31 -16.82
N GLY A 53 0.50 10.75 -18.07
CA GLY A 53 1.23 10.19 -19.20
C GLY A 53 2.73 10.41 -19.05
N ALA A 54 3.13 11.64 -18.69
CA ALA A 54 4.51 12.00 -18.40
C ALA A 54 5.08 11.21 -17.20
N VAL A 55 4.30 11.02 -16.13
CA VAL A 55 4.70 10.17 -15.00
C VAL A 55 4.92 8.72 -15.45
N ARG A 56 4.02 8.16 -16.25
CA ARG A 56 4.16 6.79 -16.77
C ARG A 56 5.39 6.65 -17.67
N GLY A 57 5.61 7.60 -18.58
CA GLY A 57 6.79 7.64 -19.45
C GLY A 57 8.09 7.73 -18.66
N LEU A 58 8.15 8.63 -17.69
CA LEU A 58 9.30 8.78 -16.79
C LEU A 58 9.59 7.50 -16.02
N ILE A 59 8.58 6.84 -15.44
CA ILE A 59 8.78 5.57 -14.73
C ILE A 59 9.30 4.51 -15.70
N ALA A 60 8.81 4.46 -16.94
CA ALA A 60 9.32 3.52 -17.94
C ALA A 60 10.80 3.78 -18.28
N GLU A 61 11.21 5.03 -18.45
CA GLU A 61 12.62 5.40 -18.65
C GLU A 61 13.50 5.00 -17.46
N LEU A 62 13.03 5.26 -16.24
CA LEU A 62 13.77 4.89 -15.02
C LEU A 62 13.89 3.38 -14.85
N VAL A 63 12.84 2.62 -15.17
CA VAL A 63 12.89 1.14 -15.18
C VAL A 63 13.86 0.64 -16.25
N ALA A 64 13.88 1.23 -17.44
CA ALA A 64 14.81 0.85 -18.50
C ALA A 64 16.27 1.15 -18.14
N GLY A 65 16.52 2.28 -17.48
CA GLY A 65 17.86 2.68 -17.04
C GLY A 65 18.34 2.08 -15.71
N CYS A 66 17.47 1.35 -14.99
CA CYS A 66 17.81 0.74 -13.70
C CYS A 66 18.74 -0.46 -13.90
N GLY A 67 19.88 -0.45 -13.20
CA GLY A 67 20.96 -1.43 -13.36
C GLY A 67 21.32 -2.24 -12.11
N ARG A 68 20.86 -1.86 -10.92
CA ARG A 68 21.17 -2.55 -9.65
C ARG A 68 19.93 -3.00 -8.91
N GLU A 69 19.02 -2.08 -8.61
CA GLU A 69 17.90 -2.36 -7.71
C GLU A 69 16.71 -1.43 -7.90
N LEU A 70 15.52 -2.03 -7.86
CA LEU A 70 14.23 -1.37 -7.77
C LEU A 70 13.55 -1.71 -6.45
N LEU A 71 13.29 -0.69 -5.63
CA LEU A 71 12.43 -0.78 -4.46
C LEU A 71 11.07 -0.18 -4.80
N ALA A 72 9.99 -0.89 -4.54
CA ALA A 72 8.64 -0.42 -4.84
C ALA A 72 7.71 -0.60 -3.66
N SER A 73 6.95 0.44 -3.30
CA SER A 73 5.86 0.38 -2.34
C SER A 73 4.56 0.75 -3.03
N GLN A 74 3.59 -0.16 -3.00
CA GLN A 74 2.32 -0.08 -3.72
C GLN A 74 1.15 -0.13 -2.72
N PRO A 75 0.67 1.03 -2.25
CA PRO A 75 -0.55 1.11 -1.46
C PRO A 75 -1.80 1.05 -2.35
N GLY A 76 -2.97 0.97 -1.71
CA GLY A 76 -4.25 0.82 -2.37
C GLY A 76 -4.60 -0.63 -2.69
N GLY A 77 -4.05 -1.60 -1.95
CA GLY A 77 -4.38 -3.03 -2.07
C GLY A 77 -4.24 -3.58 -3.49
N ALA A 78 -5.37 -4.00 -4.07
CA ALA A 78 -5.41 -4.59 -5.41
C ALA A 78 -5.04 -3.57 -6.49
N ARG A 79 -4.08 -3.92 -7.35
CA ARG A 79 -3.77 -3.10 -8.54
C ARG A 79 -4.80 -3.35 -9.64
N PRO A 80 -5.24 -2.30 -10.37
CA PRO A 80 -6.04 -2.46 -11.59
C PRO A 80 -5.33 -3.39 -12.58
N VAL A 81 -6.10 -4.21 -13.30
CA VAL A 81 -5.56 -5.24 -14.22
C VAL A 81 -4.71 -4.59 -15.31
N GLU A 82 -5.19 -3.48 -15.87
CA GLU A 82 -4.52 -2.73 -16.92
C GLU A 82 -3.15 -2.21 -16.43
N THR A 83 -3.09 -1.79 -15.17
CA THR A 83 -1.84 -1.33 -14.53
C THR A 83 -0.86 -2.48 -14.24
N LEU A 84 -1.35 -3.70 -14.09
CA LEU A 84 -0.51 -4.90 -13.95
C LEU A 84 0.01 -5.36 -15.31
N GLU A 85 -0.82 -5.35 -16.35
CA GLU A 85 -0.45 -5.68 -17.73
C GLU A 85 0.59 -4.70 -18.30
N GLU A 86 0.44 -3.40 -18.04
CA GLU A 86 1.45 -2.40 -18.42
C GLU A 86 2.78 -2.56 -17.66
N ALA A 87 2.74 -3.17 -16.47
CA ALA A 87 3.93 -3.33 -15.63
C ALA A 87 4.68 -4.62 -15.92
N ILE A 88 3.96 -5.73 -16.17
CA ILE A 88 4.57 -7.07 -16.24
C ILE A 88 5.72 -7.14 -17.25
N GLY A 89 5.53 -6.67 -18.49
CA GLY A 89 6.61 -6.75 -19.50
C GLY A 89 7.85 -5.93 -19.13
N ARG A 90 7.67 -4.81 -18.43
CA ARG A 90 8.78 -3.96 -17.97
C ARG A 90 9.51 -4.59 -16.79
N ASP A 91 8.77 -5.15 -15.85
CA ASP A 91 9.33 -5.79 -14.66
C ASP A 91 10.04 -7.11 -15.02
N GLU A 92 9.50 -7.89 -15.96
CA GLU A 92 10.15 -9.07 -16.53
C GLU A 92 11.46 -8.70 -17.25
N SER A 93 11.45 -7.63 -18.05
CA SER A 93 12.67 -7.11 -18.70
C SER A 93 13.73 -6.69 -17.67
N LEU A 94 13.32 -5.97 -16.61
CA LEU A 94 14.21 -5.54 -15.53
C LEU A 94 14.83 -6.73 -14.81
N LEU A 95 14.04 -7.74 -14.46
CA LEU A 95 14.50 -8.97 -13.80
C LEU A 95 15.41 -9.80 -14.72
N GLY A 96 15.11 -9.87 -16.02
CA GLY A 96 15.94 -10.54 -17.02
C GLY A 96 17.34 -9.92 -17.16
N ARG A 97 17.51 -8.63 -16.83
CA ARG A 97 18.82 -7.97 -16.74
C ARG A 97 19.57 -8.24 -15.42
N GLY A 98 19.00 -9.03 -14.51
CA GLY A 98 19.59 -9.34 -13.19
C GLY A 98 19.42 -8.25 -12.15
N VAL A 99 18.55 -7.26 -12.39
CA VAL A 99 18.28 -6.18 -11.43
C VAL A 99 17.48 -6.74 -10.25
N ARG A 100 17.89 -6.40 -9.02
CA ARG A 100 17.13 -6.82 -7.82
C ARG A 100 15.82 -6.06 -7.73
N MET A 101 14.72 -6.76 -7.55
CA MET A 101 13.40 -6.14 -7.38
C MET A 101 12.79 -6.54 -6.04
N ARG A 102 12.46 -5.56 -5.22
CA ARG A 102 11.75 -5.74 -3.94
C ARG A 102 10.48 -4.90 -3.93
N THR A 103 9.34 -5.55 -3.71
CA THR A 103 8.03 -4.87 -3.72
C THR A 103 7.27 -5.11 -2.42
N LEU A 104 6.77 -4.02 -1.84
CA LEU A 104 5.82 -4.01 -0.73
C LEU A 104 4.41 -3.72 -1.26
N TYR A 105 3.47 -4.60 -0.91
CA TYR A 105 2.04 -4.39 -1.08
C TYR A 105 1.34 -4.26 0.27
N GLN A 106 0.12 -3.73 0.28
CA GLN A 106 -0.75 -3.89 1.45
C GLN A 106 -1.23 -5.34 1.55
N HIS A 107 -1.51 -5.85 2.77
CA HIS A 107 -2.03 -7.22 2.99
C HIS A 107 -3.24 -7.53 2.13
N THR A 108 -4.09 -6.54 1.87
CA THR A 108 -5.31 -6.73 1.09
C THR A 108 -5.05 -7.04 -0.38
N ALA A 109 -3.85 -6.79 -0.89
CA ALA A 109 -3.44 -7.21 -2.23
C ALA A 109 -3.42 -8.75 -2.38
N ARG A 110 -3.25 -9.50 -1.27
CA ARG A 110 -3.30 -10.98 -1.26
C ARG A 110 -4.64 -11.53 -1.77
N TYR A 111 -5.72 -10.74 -1.66
CA TYR A 111 -7.07 -11.14 -2.05
C TYR A 111 -7.39 -10.85 -3.52
N SER A 112 -6.47 -10.23 -4.26
CA SER A 112 -6.62 -9.92 -5.67
C SER A 112 -5.99 -11.02 -6.53
N ARG A 113 -6.81 -11.82 -7.22
CA ARG A 113 -6.32 -12.84 -8.17
C ARG A 113 -5.38 -12.27 -9.23
N PRO A 114 -5.70 -11.13 -9.89
CA PRO A 114 -4.77 -10.52 -10.84
C PRO A 114 -3.43 -10.14 -10.21
N THR A 115 -3.44 -9.59 -8.99
CA THR A 115 -2.22 -9.22 -8.28
C THR A 115 -1.42 -10.46 -7.87
N ALA A 116 -2.07 -11.51 -7.38
CA ALA A 116 -1.42 -12.77 -7.05
C ALA A 116 -0.75 -13.42 -8.27
N ALA A 117 -1.44 -13.47 -9.42
CA ALA A 117 -0.88 -14.00 -10.67
C ALA A 117 0.32 -13.17 -11.17
N TYR A 118 0.26 -11.84 -11.06
CA TYR A 118 1.41 -10.98 -11.34
C TYR A 118 2.58 -11.29 -10.40
N VAL A 119 2.33 -11.41 -9.09
CA VAL A 119 3.36 -11.69 -8.08
C VAL A 119 4.03 -13.04 -8.33
N GLU A 120 3.24 -14.07 -8.63
CA GLU A 120 3.75 -15.40 -9.00
C GLU A 120 4.74 -15.33 -10.17
N ARG A 121 4.40 -14.60 -11.24
CA ARG A 121 5.27 -14.42 -12.41
C ARG A 121 6.58 -13.72 -12.08
N VAL A 122 6.53 -12.58 -11.41
CA VAL A 122 7.77 -11.83 -11.10
C VAL A 122 8.63 -12.55 -10.06
N THR A 123 8.02 -13.26 -9.12
CA THR A 123 8.76 -14.06 -8.13
C THR A 123 9.42 -15.28 -8.77
N ALA A 124 8.81 -15.90 -9.78
CA ALA A 124 9.47 -16.95 -10.57
C ALA A 124 10.75 -16.45 -11.29
N LEU A 125 10.84 -15.14 -11.55
CA LEU A 125 12.01 -14.48 -12.13
C LEU A 125 12.97 -13.87 -11.09
N GLY A 126 12.75 -14.14 -9.79
CA GLY A 126 13.64 -13.71 -8.71
C GLY A 126 13.24 -12.42 -7.98
N ALA A 127 12.09 -11.81 -8.31
CA ALA A 127 11.58 -10.69 -7.52
C ALA A 127 11.14 -11.15 -6.12
N GLN A 128 11.41 -10.32 -5.11
CA GLN A 128 10.90 -10.55 -3.77
C GLN A 128 9.69 -9.65 -3.53
N VAL A 129 8.58 -10.25 -3.10
CA VAL A 129 7.35 -9.53 -2.81
C VAL A 129 6.92 -9.82 -1.39
N ARG A 130 6.62 -8.76 -0.65
CA ARG A 130 6.14 -8.82 0.73
C ARG A 130 4.89 -7.95 0.91
N THR A 131 4.17 -8.17 1.99
CA THR A 131 3.01 -7.36 2.36
C THR A 131 3.13 -6.78 3.76
N LEU A 132 2.69 -5.54 3.92
CA LEU A 132 2.57 -4.83 5.19
C LEU A 132 1.12 -4.35 5.39
N GLY A 133 0.74 -4.02 6.63
CA GLY A 133 -0.62 -3.58 6.99
C GLY A 133 -1.04 -2.26 6.32
N ASP A 134 -1.70 -1.39 7.08
CA ASP A 134 -1.97 -0.02 6.63
C ASP A 134 -0.68 0.85 6.67
N GLY A 135 -0.77 2.08 6.16
CA GLY A 135 0.32 3.06 6.26
C GLY A 135 1.41 3.01 5.18
N LEU A 136 1.29 2.14 4.17
CA LEU A 136 2.21 2.18 3.02
C LEU A 136 2.03 3.47 2.22
N MET A 137 3.14 4.15 1.92
CA MET A 137 3.16 5.29 0.99
C MET A 137 3.60 4.81 -0.39
N ARG A 138 3.03 5.38 -1.46
CA ARG A 138 3.41 5.02 -2.83
C ARG A 138 4.77 5.62 -3.16
N MET A 139 5.76 4.76 -3.35
CA MET A 139 7.09 5.19 -3.77
C MET A 139 7.82 4.14 -4.60
N LEU A 140 8.74 4.61 -5.43
CA LEU A 140 9.70 3.82 -6.19
C LEU A 140 11.10 4.39 -5.94
N VAL A 141 12.09 3.53 -5.76
CA VAL A 141 13.50 3.93 -5.67
C VAL A 141 14.31 3.10 -6.65
N PHE A 142 15.04 3.79 -7.52
CA PHE A 142 15.88 3.21 -8.58
C PHE A 142 17.34 3.41 -8.22
N ASP A 143 18.09 2.32 -8.11
CA ASP A 143 19.53 2.24 -7.86
C ASP A 143 20.04 3.03 -6.63
N GLY A 144 19.13 3.40 -5.71
CA GLY A 144 19.43 4.31 -4.60
C GLY A 144 19.78 5.74 -5.05
N ARG A 145 19.43 6.13 -6.28
CA ARG A 145 19.80 7.42 -6.88
C ARG A 145 18.61 8.28 -7.30
N THR A 146 17.45 7.66 -7.53
CA THR A 146 16.24 8.37 -7.92
C THR A 146 15.05 7.79 -7.21
N GLY A 147 14.29 8.66 -6.54
CA GLY A 147 13.00 8.37 -5.95
C GLY A 147 11.87 8.91 -6.83
N VAL A 148 10.73 8.22 -6.83
CA VAL A 148 9.46 8.74 -7.35
C VAL A 148 8.41 8.49 -6.28
N MET A 149 7.67 9.52 -5.89
CA MET A 149 6.61 9.41 -4.89
C MET A 149 5.31 10.06 -5.38
N SER A 150 4.17 9.52 -4.93
CA SER A 150 2.87 10.15 -5.22
C SER A 150 2.74 11.48 -4.49
N VAL A 151 2.09 12.45 -5.13
CA VAL A 151 1.73 13.71 -4.48
C VAL A 151 0.35 13.57 -3.85
N PRO A 152 0.20 13.82 -2.53
CA PRO A 152 -1.10 13.83 -1.88
C PRO A 152 -2.07 14.76 -2.61
N ASP A 153 -3.33 14.33 -2.72
CA ASP A 153 -4.45 15.09 -3.30
C ASP A 153 -4.27 15.53 -4.77
N ARG A 154 -3.27 14.97 -5.48
CA ARG A 154 -3.05 15.21 -6.91
C ARG A 154 -2.92 13.90 -7.66
N ALA A 155 -4.07 13.33 -8.00
CA ALA A 155 -4.13 12.13 -8.83
C ALA A 155 -3.40 12.35 -10.16
N GLY A 156 -2.51 11.41 -10.51
CA GLY A 156 -1.73 11.48 -11.75
C GLY A 156 -0.42 12.25 -11.65
N ALA A 157 -0.18 13.01 -10.58
CA ALA A 157 1.09 13.70 -10.36
C ALA A 157 2.09 12.85 -9.57
N ALA A 158 3.37 13.07 -9.81
CA ALA A 158 4.46 12.47 -9.04
C ALA A 158 5.57 13.49 -8.77
N LEU A 159 6.18 13.37 -7.59
CA LEU A 159 7.41 14.07 -7.26
C LEU A 159 8.59 13.15 -7.56
N VAL A 160 9.52 13.64 -8.35
CA VAL A 160 10.77 12.99 -8.70
C VAL A 160 11.86 13.56 -7.83
N VAL A 161 12.59 12.68 -7.16
CA VAL A 161 13.58 13.03 -6.15
C VAL A 161 14.94 12.53 -6.61
N ARG A 162 15.91 13.43 -6.73
CA ARG A 162 17.31 13.14 -7.05
C ARG A 162 18.27 13.59 -5.96
N GLU A 163 17.77 14.23 -4.91
CA GLU A 163 18.56 14.62 -3.73
C GLU A 163 19.06 13.37 -3.00
N PRO A 164 20.38 13.11 -2.93
CA PRO A 164 20.91 11.91 -2.31
C PRO A 164 20.43 11.68 -0.87
N ALA A 165 20.33 12.74 -0.06
CA ALA A 165 19.85 12.64 1.33
C ALA A 165 18.39 12.18 1.41
N VAL A 166 17.53 12.69 0.52
CA VAL A 166 16.10 12.33 0.49
C VAL A 166 15.92 10.92 -0.07
N VAL A 167 16.64 10.55 -1.13
CA VAL A 167 16.59 9.19 -1.68
C VAL A 167 17.08 8.17 -0.65
N HIS A 168 18.13 8.48 0.10
CA HIS A 168 18.60 7.65 1.21
C HIS A 168 17.54 7.50 2.31
N PHE A 169 16.84 8.58 2.66
CA PHE A 169 15.72 8.53 3.60
C PHE A 169 14.58 7.63 3.09
N MET A 170 14.18 7.76 1.82
CA MET A 170 13.16 6.92 1.18
C MET A 170 13.55 5.44 1.22
N ALA A 171 14.77 5.11 0.82
CA ALA A 171 15.29 3.75 0.89
C ALA A 171 15.30 3.22 2.34
N SER A 172 15.72 4.03 3.31
CA SER A 172 15.71 3.65 4.73
C SER A 172 14.30 3.41 5.27
N ALA A 173 13.31 4.21 4.83
CA ALA A 173 11.90 3.99 5.16
C ALA A 173 11.39 2.68 4.56
N PHE A 174 11.79 2.36 3.32
CA PHE A 174 11.51 1.07 2.70
C PHE A 174 12.06 -0.09 3.52
N GLU A 175 13.34 -0.04 3.92
CA GLU A 175 13.98 -1.14 4.65
C GLU A 175 13.30 -1.41 6.00
N ARG A 176 12.91 -0.37 6.73
CA ARG A 176 12.14 -0.54 7.98
C ARG A 176 10.82 -1.25 7.74
N ALA A 177 10.08 -0.82 6.73
CA ALA A 177 8.83 -1.47 6.33
C ALA A 177 9.07 -2.91 5.84
N TRP A 178 10.18 -3.17 5.14
CA TRP A 178 10.55 -4.47 4.61
C TRP A 178 10.81 -5.51 5.70
N VAL A 179 11.49 -5.11 6.78
CA VAL A 179 11.75 -5.97 7.94
C VAL A 179 10.46 -6.36 8.66
N ALA A 180 9.51 -5.43 8.79
CA ALA A 180 8.21 -5.68 9.42
C ALA A 180 7.21 -6.42 8.50
N ALA A 181 7.51 -6.56 7.22
CA ALA A 181 6.60 -7.13 6.23
C ALA A 181 6.75 -8.66 6.10
N GLU A 182 5.64 -9.31 5.76
CA GLU A 182 5.56 -10.75 5.57
C GLU A 182 5.67 -11.13 4.08
N PRO A 183 6.22 -12.30 3.72
CA PRO A 183 6.21 -12.79 2.33
C PRO A 183 4.81 -12.80 1.70
N PHE A 184 4.71 -12.42 0.43
CA PHE A 184 3.48 -12.58 -0.32
C PHE A 184 3.27 -14.07 -0.64
N PRO A 185 2.10 -14.67 -0.35
CA PRO A 185 1.83 -16.07 -0.63
C PRO A 185 1.73 -16.32 -2.14
N THR A 186 2.71 -17.04 -2.70
CA THR A 186 2.79 -17.34 -4.15
C THR A 186 2.18 -18.69 -4.53
N THR A 187 2.09 -19.64 -3.59
CA THR A 187 1.47 -20.95 -3.83
C THR A 187 0.01 -20.92 -3.37
N VAL A 188 -0.90 -20.59 -4.28
CA VAL A 188 -2.33 -20.49 -3.96
C VAL A 188 -3.06 -21.75 -4.44
N GLY A 189 -3.08 -22.79 -3.59
CA GLY A 189 -4.05 -23.87 -3.75
C GLY A 189 -5.49 -23.38 -3.53
N PRO A 190 -6.52 -24.13 -3.96
CA PRO A 190 -7.92 -23.76 -3.72
C PRO A 190 -8.25 -23.49 -2.25
N GLU A 191 -7.57 -24.20 -1.34
CA GLU A 191 -7.70 -24.06 0.10
C GLU A 191 -7.08 -22.75 0.63
N ALA A 192 -5.89 -22.37 0.14
CA ALA A 192 -5.26 -21.10 0.44
C ALA A 192 -6.11 -19.90 -0.04
N ALA A 193 -6.74 -20.01 -1.23
CA ALA A 193 -7.64 -18.98 -1.74
C ALA A 193 -8.90 -18.79 -0.86
N ARG A 194 -9.44 -19.89 -0.29
CA ARG A 194 -10.55 -19.84 0.66
C ARG A 194 -10.12 -19.20 1.98
N SER A 195 -8.99 -19.64 2.56
CA SER A 195 -8.45 -19.06 3.80
C SER A 195 -8.23 -17.55 3.69
N LEU A 196 -7.64 -17.10 2.58
CA LEU A 196 -7.45 -15.69 2.29
C LEU A 196 -8.81 -14.95 2.23
N SER A 197 -9.79 -15.49 1.51
CA SER A 197 -11.13 -14.88 1.45
C SER A 197 -11.80 -14.77 2.83
N ASP A 198 -11.58 -15.77 3.69
CA ASP A 198 -12.10 -15.79 5.07
C ASP A 198 -11.38 -14.79 5.98
N GLU A 199 -10.05 -14.65 5.85
CA GLU A 199 -9.25 -13.63 6.55
C GLU A 199 -9.71 -12.21 6.21
N LEU A 200 -9.94 -11.92 4.92
CA LEU A 200 -10.49 -10.62 4.51
C LEU A 200 -11.85 -10.38 5.16
N ARG A 201 -12.73 -11.39 5.15
CA ARG A 201 -14.06 -11.30 5.74
C ARG A 201 -13.98 -11.00 7.24
N GLN A 202 -13.11 -11.71 7.97
CA GLN A 202 -12.88 -11.49 9.39
C GLN A 202 -12.33 -10.10 9.69
N LEU A 203 -11.44 -9.58 8.83
CA LEU A 203 -10.91 -8.23 8.99
C LEU A 203 -12.01 -7.18 8.80
N ILE A 204 -12.86 -7.32 7.78
CA ILE A 204 -14.01 -6.43 7.56
C ILE A 204 -14.98 -6.52 8.76
N VAL A 205 -15.24 -7.72 9.27
CA VAL A 205 -16.08 -7.93 10.46
C VAL A 205 -15.53 -7.18 11.67
N ARG A 206 -14.22 -7.26 11.95
CA ARG A 206 -13.58 -6.55 13.07
C ARG A 206 -13.74 -5.03 12.92
N LEU A 207 -13.48 -4.51 11.71
CA LEU A 207 -13.60 -3.08 11.43
C LEU A 207 -15.06 -2.58 11.49
N LEU A 208 -16.03 -3.42 11.13
CA LEU A 208 -17.46 -3.14 11.32
C LEU A 208 -17.85 -3.10 12.80
N ALA A 209 -17.31 -4.02 13.61
CA ALA A 209 -17.55 -4.07 15.05
C ALA A 209 -16.94 -2.85 15.77
N GLU A 210 -15.87 -2.26 15.24
CA GLU A 210 -15.31 -0.97 15.68
C GLU A 210 -16.21 0.24 15.33
N GLY A 211 -17.29 0.04 14.57
CA GLY A 211 -18.23 1.11 14.20
C GLY A 211 -17.73 2.04 13.10
N LEU A 212 -16.63 1.69 12.41
CA LEU A 212 -16.05 2.50 11.34
C LEU A 212 -17.00 2.60 10.14
N GLU A 213 -17.01 3.74 9.44
CA GLU A 213 -17.76 3.93 8.19
C GLU A 213 -17.13 3.19 7.01
N ASP A 214 -17.93 2.82 6.00
CA ASP A 214 -17.47 2.05 4.82
C ASP A 214 -16.30 2.71 4.10
N LYS A 215 -16.32 4.05 4.00
CA LYS A 215 -15.24 4.83 3.41
C LYS A 215 -13.93 4.70 4.19
N VAL A 216 -14.00 4.67 5.51
CA VAL A 216 -12.83 4.49 6.39
C VAL A 216 -12.31 3.06 6.27
N ILE A 217 -13.20 2.07 6.27
CA ILE A 217 -12.86 0.66 6.07
C ILE A 217 -12.21 0.46 4.70
N ALA A 218 -12.81 0.99 3.64
CA ALA A 218 -12.30 0.90 2.27
C ALA A 218 -10.90 1.49 2.15
N ARG A 219 -10.70 2.69 2.72
CA ARG A 219 -9.38 3.35 2.74
C ARG A 219 -8.34 2.52 3.50
N ARG A 220 -8.69 1.99 4.68
CA ARG A 220 -7.78 1.18 5.51
C ARG A 220 -7.41 -0.13 4.83
N LEU A 221 -8.37 -0.74 4.16
CA LEU A 221 -8.19 -1.97 3.40
C LEU A 221 -7.60 -1.73 2.00
N GLY A 222 -7.32 -0.49 1.61
CA GLY A 222 -6.80 -0.19 0.27
C GLY A 222 -7.68 -0.78 -0.83
N MET A 223 -9.00 -0.57 -0.77
CA MET A 223 -9.93 -0.99 -1.82
C MET A 223 -10.92 0.12 -2.12
N SER A 224 -11.64 0.02 -3.25
CA SER A 224 -12.69 0.98 -3.56
C SER A 224 -13.85 0.86 -2.57
N GLU A 225 -14.54 1.98 -2.32
CA GLU A 225 -15.76 1.98 -1.48
C GLU A 225 -16.80 0.98 -2.00
N ARG A 226 -16.96 0.88 -3.34
CA ARG A 226 -17.86 -0.07 -3.99
C ARG A 226 -17.49 -1.53 -3.66
N THR A 227 -16.20 -1.87 -3.72
CA THR A 227 -15.73 -3.23 -3.39
C THR A 227 -15.96 -3.54 -1.90
N CYS A 228 -15.67 -2.57 -1.03
CA CYS A 228 -15.91 -2.68 0.41
C CYS A 228 -17.39 -2.92 0.72
N GLN A 229 -18.29 -2.10 0.16
CA GLN A 229 -19.74 -2.22 0.31
C GLN A 229 -20.27 -3.58 -0.16
N ARG A 230 -19.75 -4.10 -1.27
CA ARG A 230 -20.11 -5.45 -1.75
C ARG A 230 -19.77 -6.52 -0.72
N HIS A 231 -18.56 -6.51 -0.17
CA HIS A 231 -18.16 -7.47 0.85
C HIS A 231 -18.99 -7.34 2.14
N ILE A 232 -19.28 -6.11 2.56
CA ILE A 232 -20.14 -5.86 3.71
C ILE A 232 -21.55 -6.41 3.47
N ALA A 233 -22.13 -6.19 2.28
CA ALA A 233 -23.44 -6.73 1.94
C ALA A 233 -23.47 -8.27 1.89
N GLU A 234 -22.38 -8.92 1.48
CA GLU A 234 -22.22 -10.38 1.58
C GLU A 234 -22.15 -10.86 3.03
N ILE A 235 -21.39 -10.15 3.87
CA ILE A 235 -21.29 -10.44 5.31
C ILE A 235 -22.65 -10.31 6.00
N MET A 236 -23.35 -9.20 5.78
CA MET A 236 -24.68 -8.99 6.38
C MET A 236 -25.68 -10.06 5.95
N ARG A 237 -25.66 -10.47 4.67
CA ARG A 237 -26.49 -11.58 4.16
C ARG A 237 -26.14 -12.89 4.84
N ALA A 238 -24.85 -13.20 5.03
CA ALA A 238 -24.40 -14.43 5.66
C ALA A 238 -24.85 -14.53 7.13
N VAL A 239 -24.91 -13.41 7.86
CA VAL A 239 -25.38 -13.38 9.26
C VAL A 239 -26.86 -13.05 9.42
N GLY A 240 -27.60 -12.87 8.32
CA GLY A 240 -29.04 -12.53 8.38
C GLY A 240 -29.35 -11.13 8.93
N ALA A 241 -28.37 -10.21 8.92
CA ALA A 241 -28.55 -8.86 9.42
C ALA A 241 -29.30 -7.98 8.40
N LYS A 242 -30.32 -7.26 8.88
CA LYS A 242 -31.10 -6.27 8.12
C LYS A 242 -30.56 -4.84 8.25
N SER A 243 -29.65 -4.61 9.20
CA SER A 243 -28.99 -3.31 9.39
C SER A 243 -27.55 -3.49 9.85
N ARG A 244 -26.71 -2.48 9.61
CA ARG A 244 -25.30 -2.44 10.07
C ARG A 244 -25.19 -2.64 11.58
N PHE A 245 -26.09 -2.01 12.33
CA PHE A 245 -26.16 -2.15 13.78
C PHE A 245 -26.44 -3.60 14.19
N GLN A 246 -27.41 -4.24 13.53
CA GLN A 246 -27.70 -5.66 13.75
C GLN A 246 -26.52 -6.55 13.38
N ALA A 247 -25.82 -6.25 12.27
CA ALA A 247 -24.62 -6.98 11.88
C ALA A 247 -23.51 -6.85 12.94
N GLY A 248 -23.22 -5.63 13.39
CA GLY A 248 -22.24 -5.37 14.45
C GLY A 248 -22.59 -6.07 15.77
N TYR A 249 -23.88 -6.11 16.13
CA TYR A 249 -24.37 -6.85 17.28
C TYR A 249 -24.14 -8.36 17.13
N LEU A 250 -24.56 -8.96 16.00
CA LEU A 250 -24.44 -10.41 15.74
C LEU A 250 -22.98 -10.88 15.58
N LEU A 251 -22.11 -9.99 15.14
CA LEU A 251 -20.68 -10.27 14.92
C LEU A 251 -19.82 -9.94 16.14
N SER A 252 -20.39 -9.31 17.17
CA SER A 252 -19.66 -9.00 18.40
C SER A 252 -19.35 -10.29 19.16
N PRO A 253 -18.15 -10.44 19.75
CA PRO A 253 -17.82 -11.59 20.61
C PRO A 253 -18.72 -11.70 21.85
N ALA A 254 -19.58 -10.72 22.12
CA ALA A 254 -20.58 -10.73 23.18
C ALA A 254 -21.99 -11.17 22.72
N ALA A 255 -22.17 -11.57 21.45
CA ALA A 255 -23.46 -12.04 20.94
C ALA A 255 -23.77 -13.47 21.44
N PRO A 256 -24.96 -13.73 22.00
CA PRO A 256 -25.38 -15.11 22.27
C PRO A 256 -25.52 -15.89 20.95
N PRO A 257 -25.26 -17.22 20.94
CA PRO A 257 -25.40 -18.03 19.74
C PRO A 257 -26.82 -17.90 19.17
N ALA A 258 -26.93 -17.72 17.85
CA ALA A 258 -28.22 -17.67 17.18
C ALA A 258 -28.92 -19.02 17.33
N ASP A 259 -30.05 -19.03 18.04
CA ASP A 259 -30.92 -20.20 18.16
C ASP A 259 -31.34 -20.70 16.77
N ALA A 260 -30.77 -21.83 16.38
CA ALA A 260 -31.33 -22.68 15.34
C ALA A 260 -32.48 -23.47 15.99
N GLY A 261 -33.73 -23.04 15.80
CA GLY A 261 -34.85 -23.79 16.34
C GLY A 261 -36.21 -23.15 16.19
N GLY A 262 -36.69 -23.00 14.96
CA GLY A 262 -38.14 -23.05 14.72
C GLY A 262 -38.55 -24.50 14.50
N ALA A 263 -39.35 -25.08 15.40
CA ALA A 263 -40.25 -26.20 15.11
C ALA A 263 -41.27 -26.41 16.25
N GLY A 264 -42.55 -26.20 15.93
CA GLY A 264 -43.66 -27.02 16.40
C GLY A 264 -44.15 -26.82 17.83
N SER A 265 -45.12 -25.91 18.00
CA SER A 265 -46.55 -26.20 18.23
C SER A 265 -47.25 -25.01 18.86
#